data_AF-A0A7C6F768-F1
#
_entry.id   AF-A0A7C6F768-F1
#
_cell.length_a   1.000
_cell.length_b   1.000
_cell.length_c   1.000
_cell.angle_alpha   90.00
_cell.angle_beta   90.00
_cell.angle_gamma   90.00
#
_symmetry.space_group_name_H-M   'P 1'
#
loop_
_entity.id
_entity.type
_entity.pdbx_description
1 polymer ?
#
loop_
_entity_poly.entity_id
_entity_poly.type
_entity_poly.pdbx_seq_one_letter_code
_entity_poly.pdbx_strand_id
1 'polypeptide(L)'
;DLERVVDSNRRERAEEAQQAEAIVAVEVDRMLARWRAREVAPTIVSLQEQLEQIRAGEVARMRAKLGPLTAQQEEAIEALTRSIVNKVAHGPISELRRSAGRPEGLHLVDLIHRVFRLGD
;
A
#
# COMPACT_ATOMS: atom_id res chain seq x y z
N ASP A 1 57.75 -2.87 -15.34
CA ASP A 1 56.67 -3.76 -15.84
C ASP A 1 55.57 -4.00 -14.82
N LEU A 2 55.93 -4.27 -13.55
CA LEU A 2 54.98 -4.44 -12.44
C LEU A 2 54.11 -3.20 -12.14
N GLU A 3 54.65 -1.98 -12.28
CA GLU A 3 53.87 -0.74 -12.08
C GLU A 3 52.65 -0.64 -13.00
N ARG A 4 52.81 -1.04 -14.27
CA ARG A 4 51.73 -1.04 -15.26
C ARG A 4 50.59 -2.00 -14.89
N VAL A 5 50.96 -3.16 -14.35
CA VAL A 5 50.02 -4.19 -13.89
C VAL A 5 49.30 -3.74 -12.62
N VAL A 6 49.99 -3.06 -11.70
CA VAL A 6 49.39 -2.50 -10.48
C VAL A 6 48.38 -1.40 -10.83
N ASP A 7 48.71 -0.52 -11.77
CA ASP A 7 47.80 0.55 -12.21
C ASP A 7 46.58 0.01 -12.96
N SER A 8 46.74 -1.04 -13.80
CA SER A 8 45.61 -1.73 -14.43
C SER A 8 44.68 -2.36 -13.39
N ASN A 9 45.24 -3.11 -12.43
CA ASN A 9 44.48 -3.73 -11.34
C ASN A 9 43.79 -2.70 -10.41
N ARG A 10 44.33 -1.48 -10.30
CA ARG A 10 43.69 -0.40 -9.53
C ARG A 10 42.50 0.19 -10.27
N ARG A 11 42.60 0.35 -11.59
CA ARG A 11 41.50 0.83 -12.43
C ARG A 11 40.37 -0.19 -12.50
N GLU A 12 40.68 -1.45 -12.74
CA GLU A 12 39.70 -2.54 -12.76
C GLU A 12 38.96 -2.64 -11.42
N ARG A 13 39.68 -2.60 -10.28
CA ARG A 13 39.03 -2.59 -8.96
C ARG A 13 38.18 -1.34 -8.69
N ALA A 14 38.55 -0.18 -9.23
CA ALA A 14 37.75 1.03 -9.09
C ALA A 14 36.46 0.94 -9.91
N GLU A 15 36.52 0.38 -11.12
CA GLU A 15 35.36 0.14 -11.98
C GLU A 15 34.42 -0.91 -11.37
N GLU A 16 34.96 -2.00 -10.83
CA GLU A 16 34.19 -3.01 -10.09
C GLU A 16 33.53 -2.42 -8.84
N ALA A 17 34.24 -1.58 -8.08
CA ALA A 17 33.69 -0.90 -6.90
C ALA A 17 32.53 0.03 -7.28
N GLN A 18 32.67 0.79 -8.38
CA GLN A 18 31.60 1.65 -8.88
C GLN A 18 30.35 0.85 -9.29
N GLN A 19 30.53 -0.31 -9.92
CA GLN A 19 29.41 -1.20 -10.27
C GLN A 19 28.74 -1.76 -9.00
N ALA A 20 29.53 -2.16 -8.00
CA ALA A 20 29.01 -2.63 -6.72
C ALA A 20 28.23 -1.54 -5.98
N GLU A 21 28.71 -0.30 -5.95
CA GLU A 21 28.01 0.85 -5.36
C GLU A 21 26.65 1.11 -6.03
N ALA A 22 26.58 1.01 -7.36
CA ALA A 22 25.32 1.16 -8.09
C ALA A 22 24.29 0.06 -7.73
N ILE A 23 24.74 -1.19 -7.58
CA ILE A 23 23.89 -2.30 -7.14
C ILE A 23 23.38 -2.05 -5.72
N VAL A 24 24.26 -1.63 -4.81
CA VAL A 24 23.90 -1.31 -3.42
C VAL A 24 22.87 -0.17 -3.38
N ALA A 25 23.06 0.90 -4.15
CA ALA A 25 22.12 2.01 -4.20
C ALA A 25 20.71 1.55 -4.61
N VAL A 26 20.60 0.71 -5.65
CA VAL A 26 19.33 0.13 -6.10
C VAL A 26 18.68 -0.73 -5.01
N GLU A 27 19.45 -1.56 -4.30
CA GLU A 27 18.91 -2.41 -3.23
C GLU A 27 18.51 -1.62 -1.99
N VAL A 28 19.24 -0.55 -1.66
CA VAL A 28 18.86 0.41 -0.61
C VAL A 28 17.53 1.08 -0.95
N ASP A 29 17.35 1.56 -2.19
CA ASP A 29 16.09 2.15 -2.64
C ASP A 29 14.92 1.16 -2.56
N ARG A 30 15.14 -0.09 -3.00
CA ARG A 30 14.13 -1.16 -2.90
C ARG A 30 13.79 -1.48 -1.45
N MET A 31 14.79 -1.55 -0.56
CA MET A 31 14.58 -1.79 0.86
C MET A 31 13.79 -0.65 1.50
N LEU A 32 14.16 0.61 1.23
CA LEU A 32 13.45 1.78 1.72
C LEU A 32 12.00 1.77 1.22
N ALA A 33 11.74 1.51 -0.05
CA ALA A 33 10.37 1.40 -0.57
C ALA A 33 9.54 0.33 0.16
N ARG A 34 10.13 -0.85 0.45
CA ARG A 34 9.47 -1.91 1.23
C ARG A 34 9.21 -1.51 2.67
N TRP A 35 10.15 -0.82 3.32
CA TRP A 35 9.97 -0.32 4.68
C TRP A 35 8.85 0.71 4.79
N ARG A 36 8.84 1.69 3.88
CA ARG A 36 7.80 2.71 3.81
C ARG A 36 6.41 2.11 3.60
N ALA A 37 6.30 1.10 2.74
CA ALA A 37 5.03 0.39 2.54
C ALA A 37 4.54 -0.32 3.81
N ARG A 38 5.44 -0.75 4.72
CA ARG A 38 5.07 -1.32 6.01
C ARG A 38 4.50 -0.29 6.98
N GLU A 39 4.93 0.97 6.90
CA GLU A 39 4.44 2.04 7.79
C GLU A 39 2.96 2.36 7.58
N VAL A 40 2.50 2.37 6.33
CA VAL A 40 1.09 2.67 5.99
C VAL A 40 0.19 1.44 5.95
N ALA A 41 0.75 0.23 6.08
CA ALA A 41 0.00 -1.01 6.00
C ALA A 41 -1.08 -1.15 7.10
N PRO A 42 -0.81 -0.81 8.38
CA PRO A 42 -1.84 -0.85 9.43
C PRO A 42 -3.04 0.05 9.09
N THR A 43 -2.79 1.29 8.68
CA THR A 43 -3.84 2.23 8.28
C THR A 43 -4.67 1.72 7.10
N ILE A 44 -4.04 1.08 6.10
CA ILE A 44 -4.75 0.47 4.97
C ILE A 44 -5.68 -0.65 5.47
N VAL A 45 -5.20 -1.51 6.37
CA VAL A 45 -6.01 -2.59 6.95
C VAL A 45 -7.19 -2.01 7.72
N SER A 46 -6.95 -1.06 8.63
CA SER A 46 -8.02 -0.40 9.41
C SER A 46 -9.06 0.27 8.51
N LEU A 47 -8.63 0.91 7.42
CA LEU A 47 -9.54 1.50 6.44
C LEU A 47 -10.41 0.45 5.75
N GLN A 48 -9.83 -0.66 5.32
CA GLN A 48 -10.57 -1.75 4.67
C GLN A 48 -11.57 -2.39 5.63
N GLU A 49 -11.17 -2.62 6.88
CA GLU A 49 -12.04 -3.16 7.92
C GLU A 49 -13.20 -2.22 8.22
N GLN A 50 -12.94 -0.92 8.40
CA GLN A 50 -13.97 0.07 8.66
C GLN A 50 -15.00 0.15 7.52
N LEU A 51 -14.52 0.14 6.27
CA LEU A 51 -15.41 0.17 5.10
C LEU A 51 -16.25 -1.10 4.98
N GLU A 52 -15.67 -2.26 5.27
CA GLU A 52 -16.40 -3.53 5.27
C GLU A 52 -17.44 -3.60 6.39
N GLN A 53 -17.12 -3.09 7.59
CA GLN A 53 -18.07 -2.99 8.70
C GLN A 53 -19.26 -2.10 8.34
N ILE A 54 -19.02 -0.94 7.72
CA ILE A 54 -20.08 -0.07 7.21
C ILE A 54 -20.94 -0.83 6.20
N ARG A 55 -20.32 -1.46 5.20
CA ARG A 55 -21.02 -2.20 4.14
C ARG A 55 -21.89 -3.31 4.69
N ALA A 56 -21.33 -4.20 5.50
CA ALA A 56 -22.05 -5.31 6.11
C ALA A 56 -23.19 -4.80 7.00
N GLY A 57 -22.95 -3.72 7.76
CA GLY A 57 -23.96 -3.04 8.55
C GLY A 57 -25.11 -2.49 7.70
N GLU A 58 -24.85 -1.84 6.56
CA GLU A 58 -25.89 -1.35 5.65
C GLU A 58 -26.69 -2.51 5.03
N VAL A 59 -25.99 -3.54 4.55
CA VAL A 59 -26.64 -4.71 3.93
C VAL A 59 -27.54 -5.40 4.94
N ALA A 60 -27.07 -5.64 6.17
CA ALA A 60 -27.89 -6.24 7.23
C ALA A 60 -29.13 -5.41 7.57
N ARG A 61 -28.99 -4.08 7.69
CA ARG A 61 -30.13 -3.17 7.97
C ARG A 61 -31.15 -3.14 6.84
N MET A 62 -30.70 -3.24 5.59
CA MET A 62 -31.60 -3.25 4.44
C MET A 62 -32.18 -4.64 4.15
N ARG A 63 -31.48 -5.72 4.51
CA ARG A 63 -31.94 -7.11 4.26
C ARG A 63 -33.34 -7.35 4.83
N ALA A 64 -33.62 -6.85 6.03
CA ALA A 64 -34.93 -6.96 6.66
C ALA A 64 -36.06 -6.23 5.90
N LYS A 65 -35.73 -5.18 5.13
CA LYS A 65 -36.69 -4.37 4.35
C LYS A 65 -36.95 -4.91 2.94
N LEU A 66 -36.07 -5.77 2.42
CA LEU A 66 -36.12 -6.25 1.03
C LEU A 66 -37.06 -7.45 0.82
N GLY A 67 -37.61 -8.03 1.90
CA GLY A 67 -38.48 -9.21 1.81
C GLY A 67 -37.74 -10.49 1.40
N PRO A 68 -38.45 -11.54 0.95
CA PRO A 68 -37.82 -12.77 0.46
C PRO A 68 -36.97 -12.49 -0.79
N LEU A 69 -35.74 -12.99 -0.80
CA LEU A 69 -34.82 -12.90 -1.92
C LEU A 69 -34.35 -14.30 -2.30
N THR A 70 -34.07 -14.53 -3.57
CA THR A 70 -33.38 -15.75 -4.00
C THR A 70 -31.89 -15.67 -3.65
N ALA A 71 -31.20 -16.82 -3.56
CA ALA A 71 -29.76 -16.85 -3.31
C ALA A 71 -28.97 -16.02 -4.34
N GLN A 72 -29.39 -16.04 -5.62
CA GLN A 72 -28.77 -15.24 -6.68
C GLN A 72 -28.95 -13.73 -6.46
N GLN A 73 -30.10 -13.29 -5.96
CA GLN A 73 -30.36 -11.88 -5.64
C GLN A 73 -29.54 -11.42 -4.44
N GLU A 74 -29.41 -12.26 -3.42
CA GLU A 74 -28.54 -11.97 -2.26
C GLU A 74 -27.08 -11.82 -2.69
N GLU A 75 -26.57 -12.75 -3.50
CA GLU A 75 -25.21 -12.68 -4.05
C GLU A 75 -25.00 -11.42 -4.92
N ALA A 76 -25.99 -11.05 -5.74
CA ALA A 76 -25.90 -9.85 -6.56
C ALA A 76 -25.80 -8.56 -5.71
N ILE A 77 -26.52 -8.49 -4.58
CA ILE A 77 -26.44 -7.36 -3.64
C ILE A 77 -25.08 -7.32 -2.96
N GLU A 78 -24.58 -8.47 -2.49
CA GLU A 78 -23.24 -8.59 -1.90
C GLU A 78 -22.16 -8.14 -2.88
N ALA A 79 -22.19 -8.65 -4.12
CA ALA A 79 -21.24 -8.31 -5.17
C ALA A 79 -21.29 -6.81 -5.53
N LEU A 80 -22.50 -6.25 -5.67
CA LEU A 80 -22.70 -4.83 -5.97
C LEU A 80 -22.11 -3.95 -4.86
N THR A 81 -22.45 -4.22 -3.60
CA THR A 81 -22.01 -3.40 -2.47
C THR A 81 -20.50 -3.51 -2.25
N ARG A 82 -19.91 -4.71 -2.40
CA ARG A 82 -18.45 -4.90 -2.37
C ARG A 82 -17.76 -4.13 -3.51
N SER A 83 -18.32 -4.14 -4.71
CA SER A 83 -17.78 -3.39 -5.85
C SER A 83 -17.75 -1.88 -5.59
N ILE A 84 -18.82 -1.34 -4.99
CA ILE A 84 -18.87 0.07 -4.58
C ILE A 84 -17.78 0.39 -3.55
N VAL A 85 -17.67 -0.42 -2.48
CA VAL A 85 -16.65 -0.23 -1.45
C VAL A 85 -15.24 -0.31 -2.03
N ASN A 86 -14.96 -1.29 -2.87
CA ASN A 86 -13.65 -1.44 -3.51
C ASN A 86 -13.29 -0.21 -4.37
N LYS A 87 -14.25 0.34 -5.10
CA LYS A 87 -14.04 1.57 -5.90
C LYS A 87 -13.77 2.78 -5.02
N VAL A 88 -14.48 2.93 -3.90
CA VAL A 88 -14.24 4.00 -2.93
C VAL A 88 -12.88 3.85 -2.26
N ALA A 89 -12.53 2.64 -1.83
CA ALA A 89 -11.27 2.34 -1.15
C ALA A 89 -10.04 2.53 -2.05
N HIS A 90 -10.18 2.34 -3.37
CA HIS A 90 -9.07 2.40 -4.31
C HIS A 90 -8.30 3.72 -4.24
N GLY A 91 -8.99 4.86 -4.23
CA GLY A 91 -8.37 6.19 -4.21
C GLY A 91 -7.51 6.41 -2.96
N PRO A 92 -8.08 6.36 -1.75
CA PRO A 92 -7.36 6.52 -0.49
C PRO A 92 -6.20 5.52 -0.31
N ILE A 93 -6.40 4.23 -0.60
CA ILE A 93 -5.35 3.21 -0.48
C ILE A 93 -4.20 3.51 -1.45
N SER A 94 -4.51 3.94 -2.66
CA SER A 94 -3.49 4.29 -3.65
C SER A 94 -2.69 5.51 -3.22
N GLU A 95 -3.34 6.52 -2.62
CA GLU A 95 -2.65 7.70 -2.11
C GLU A 95 -1.77 7.39 -0.89
N LEU A 96 -2.24 6.55 0.04
CA LEU A 96 -1.45 6.06 1.17
C LEU A 96 -0.18 5.35 0.71
N ARG A 97 -0.30 4.46 -0.29
CA ARG A 97 0.86 3.76 -0.87
C ARG A 97 1.84 4.71 -1.58
N ARG A 98 1.33 5.71 -2.30
CA ARG A 98 2.17 6.71 -2.99
C ARG A 98 2.91 7.63 -2.03
N SER A 99 2.28 7.98 -0.92
CA SER A 99 2.79 8.90 0.08
C SER A 99 3.67 8.22 1.12
N ALA A 100 3.74 6.89 1.12
CA ALA A 100 4.54 6.09 2.02
C ALA A 100 6.01 6.56 2.05
N GLY A 101 6.49 6.94 3.25
CA GLY A 101 7.84 7.44 3.50
C GLY A 101 8.22 8.75 2.84
N ARG A 102 7.23 9.54 2.42
CA ARG A 102 7.40 10.97 2.19
C ARG A 102 7.01 11.72 3.46
N PRO A 103 7.58 12.92 3.71
CA PRO A 103 7.19 13.75 4.86
C PRO A 103 5.69 14.02 4.92
N GLU A 104 5.03 14.16 3.76
CA GLU A 104 3.59 14.42 3.68
C GLU A 104 2.73 13.17 3.99
N GLY A 105 3.32 11.97 3.98
CA GLY A 105 2.62 10.71 4.20
C GLY A 105 2.03 10.58 5.60
N LEU A 106 2.70 11.13 6.62
CA LEU A 106 2.22 11.12 8.00
C LEU A 106 0.92 11.94 8.15
N HIS A 107 0.87 13.13 7.55
CA HIS A 107 -0.34 13.96 7.56
C HIS A 107 -1.51 13.29 6.83
N LEU A 108 -1.23 12.54 5.76
CA LEU A 108 -2.26 11.78 5.06
C LEU A 108 -2.80 10.63 5.92
N VAL A 109 -1.93 9.90 6.63
CA VAL A 109 -2.34 8.86 7.58
C VAL A 109 -3.28 9.45 8.63
N ASP A 110 -2.87 10.54 9.28
CA ASP A 110 -3.71 11.23 10.28
C ASP A 110 -5.05 11.70 9.71
N LEU A 111 -5.05 12.23 8.48
CA LEU A 111 -6.26 12.65 7.80
C LEU A 111 -7.20 11.47 7.55
N ILE A 112 -6.67 10.33 7.08
CA ILE A 112 -7.47 9.12 6.83
C ILE A 112 -8.05 8.58 8.14
N HIS A 113 -7.26 8.53 9.22
CA HIS A 113 -7.76 8.14 10.54
C HIS A 113 -8.91 9.04 10.99
N ARG A 114 -8.82 10.36 10.82
CA ARG A 114 -9.91 11.30 11.18
C ARG A 114 -11.14 11.18 10.29
N VAL A 115 -10.97 11.11 8.97
CA VAL A 115 -12.08 11.08 8.00
C VAL A 115 -12.88 9.79 8.12
N PHE A 116 -12.19 8.66 8.29
CA PHE A 116 -12.83 7.35 8.38
C PHE A 116 -13.06 6.87 9.83
N ARG A 117 -12.63 7.65 10.82
CA ARG A 117 -12.70 7.30 12.26
C ARG A 117 -12.03 5.96 12.55
N LEU A 118 -10.84 5.77 11.99
CA LEU A 118 -10.04 4.57 12.26
C LEU A 118 -9.45 4.70 13.66
N GLY A 119 -9.48 3.61 14.44
CA GLY A 119 -8.82 3.56 15.75
C GLY A 119 -7.32 3.82 15.64
N ASP A 120 -6.69 4.20 16.74
CA ASP A 120 -5.24 4.37 16.84
C ASP A 120 -4.48 3.05 16.61
#